data_AF-A0A9E0LEP4-F1
#
_entry.id   AF-A0A9E0LEP4-F1
#
_cell.length_a   1.000
_cell.length_b   1.000
_cell.length_c   1.000
_cell.angle_alpha   90.00
_cell.angle_beta   90.00
_cell.angle_gamma   90.00
#
_symmetry.space_group_name_H-M   'P 1'
#
loop_
_entity.id
_entity.type
_entity.pdbx_description
1 polymer ?
#
loop_
_entity_poly.entity_id
_entity_poly.type
_entity_poly.pdbx_seq_one_letter_code
_entity_poly.pdbx_strand_id
1 'polypeptide(L)'
;MSLKNHIEALLFLTDKPIKAAVIARTLNQDVQDIRKAMLELINDYETRNSALEIADEDGYMLQVKDEFSGLVDEFAPFELPTSLVRTLSAIAIKQPVAQSEVIKLRGAGAYDHIKELIARELIHRREDGRSPLLTTTKKFQEYFRLSKDGQTWRHQLETATNKDRPEEEQVSLQKDVQLELFDAPASNNGLDADTEAQIQAVVDADNHVFDTDPSADKTNTEPEENTKVDSLSVMPVQEVPASGY
;
A
#
# COMPACT_ATOMS: atom_id res chain seq x y z
N MET A 1 -30.34 14.18 -0.97
CA MET A 1 -29.98 13.36 0.21
C MET A 1 -29.84 14.27 1.41
N SER A 2 -30.27 13.84 2.61
CA SER A 2 -30.20 14.70 3.81
C SER A 2 -28.74 14.89 4.26
N LEU A 3 -28.43 15.99 4.94
CA LEU A 3 -27.11 16.22 5.53
C LEU A 3 -26.75 15.10 6.53
N LYS A 4 -27.73 14.64 7.31
CA LYS A 4 -27.57 13.53 8.26
C LYS A 4 -27.10 12.24 7.59
N ASN A 5 -27.65 11.89 6.43
CA ASN A 5 -27.24 10.68 5.71
C ASN A 5 -25.78 10.75 5.23
N HIS A 6 -25.27 11.94 4.88
CA HIS A 6 -23.86 12.09 4.51
C HIS A 6 -22.94 11.98 5.73
N ILE A 7 -23.37 12.52 6.87
CA ILE A 7 -22.65 12.40 8.14
C ILE A 7 -22.62 10.94 8.59
N GLU A 8 -23.76 10.25 8.56
CA GLU A 8 -23.88 8.82 8.89
C GLU A 8 -22.96 7.97 8.00
N ALA A 9 -22.97 8.20 6.69
CA ALA A 9 -22.09 7.51 5.76
C ALA A 9 -20.61 7.77 6.07
N LEU A 10 -20.25 9.01 6.45
CA LEU A 10 -18.87 9.34 6.81
C LEU A 10 -18.44 8.64 8.10
N LEU A 11 -19.28 8.67 9.14
CA LEU A 11 -19.00 8.00 10.41
C LEU A 11 -18.88 6.48 10.25
N PHE A 12 -19.70 5.88 9.38
CA PHE A 12 -19.64 4.45 9.08
C PHE A 12 -18.34 4.03 8.38
N LEU A 13 -17.74 4.91 7.56
CA LEU A 13 -16.51 4.61 6.83
C LEU A 13 -15.25 4.73 7.69
N THR A 14 -15.35 5.34 8.86
CA THR A 14 -14.18 5.79 9.62
C THR A 14 -13.99 4.93 10.87
N ASP A 15 -12.77 4.47 11.08
CA ASP A 15 -12.36 3.62 12.19
C ASP A 15 -11.90 4.41 13.43
N LYS A 16 -11.95 5.75 13.36
CA LYS A 16 -11.44 6.65 14.39
C LYS A 16 -12.41 7.80 14.64
N PRO A 17 -12.43 8.38 15.86
CA PRO A 17 -13.21 9.56 16.16
C PRO A 17 -12.86 10.75 15.25
N ILE A 18 -13.90 11.40 14.69
CA ILE A 18 -13.76 12.54 13.79
C ILE A 18 -14.38 13.79 14.40
N LYS A 19 -13.63 14.89 14.39
CA LYS A 19 -14.12 16.20 14.86
C LYS A 19 -15.09 16.82 13.86
N ALA A 20 -16.13 17.52 14.34
CA ALA A 20 -17.08 18.26 13.49
C ALA A 20 -16.40 19.18 12.46
N ALA A 21 -15.27 19.81 12.81
CA ALA A 21 -14.52 20.67 11.89
C ALA A 21 -13.91 19.90 10.69
N VAL A 22 -13.59 18.62 10.85
CA VAL A 22 -13.13 17.77 9.75
C VAL A 22 -14.31 17.43 8.85
N ILE A 23 -15.43 17.00 9.44
CA ILE A 23 -16.68 16.67 8.72
C ILE A 23 -17.17 17.88 7.90
N ALA A 24 -17.19 19.07 8.50
CA ALA A 24 -17.58 20.31 7.85
C ALA A 24 -16.73 20.65 6.63
N ARG A 25 -15.40 20.47 6.73
CA ARG A 25 -14.49 20.65 5.60
C ARG A 25 -14.72 19.62 4.50
N THR A 26 -14.94 18.35 4.85
CA THR A 26 -15.19 17.27 3.88
C THR A 26 -16.51 17.47 3.13
N LEU A 27 -17.56 17.90 3.81
CA LEU A 27 -18.89 18.10 3.23
C LEU A 27 -19.10 19.51 2.68
N ASN A 28 -18.11 20.40 2.81
CA ASN A 28 -18.19 21.82 2.45
C ASN A 28 -19.45 22.50 3.05
N GLN A 29 -19.64 22.35 4.36
CA GLN A 29 -20.76 22.88 5.14
C GLN A 29 -20.26 23.71 6.32
N ASP A 30 -21.14 24.52 6.92
CA ASP A 30 -20.82 25.22 8.16
C ASP A 30 -20.71 24.26 9.35
N VAL A 31 -19.79 24.54 10.27
CA VAL A 31 -19.56 23.69 11.45
C VAL A 31 -20.79 23.65 12.36
N GLN A 32 -21.57 24.72 12.45
CA GLN A 32 -22.80 24.76 13.25
C GLN A 32 -23.88 23.88 12.64
N ASP A 33 -24.02 23.87 11.31
CA ASP A 33 -24.97 23.00 10.62
C ASP A 33 -24.61 21.52 10.82
N ILE A 34 -23.32 21.18 10.77
CA ILE A 34 -22.84 19.83 11.09
C ILE A 34 -23.14 19.46 12.54
N ARG A 35 -22.87 20.34 13.51
CA ARG A 35 -23.16 20.06 14.93
C ARG A 35 -24.65 19.85 15.17
N LYS A 36 -25.50 20.66 14.55
CA LYS A 36 -26.95 20.52 14.67
C LYS A 36 -27.42 19.20 14.06
N ALA A 37 -26.98 18.88 12.84
CA ALA A 37 -27.32 17.63 12.18
C ALA A 37 -26.78 16.41 12.94
N MET A 38 -25.61 16.54 13.58
CA MET A 38 -25.02 15.51 14.42
C MET A 38 -25.83 15.24 15.69
N LEU A 39 -26.27 16.28 16.39
CA LEU A 39 -27.15 16.14 17.56
C LEU A 39 -28.48 15.47 17.20
N GLU A 40 -29.07 15.85 16.07
CA GLU A 40 -30.27 15.20 15.55
C GLU A 40 -29.99 13.71 15.25
N LEU A 41 -28.84 13.40 14.64
CA LEU A 41 -28.45 12.03 14.33
C LEU A 41 -28.20 11.18 15.59
N ILE A 42 -27.53 11.72 16.60
CA ILE A 42 -27.32 11.06 17.90
C ILE A 42 -28.67 10.68 18.52
N ASN A 43 -29.61 11.63 18.58
CA ASN A 43 -30.95 11.40 19.11
C ASN A 43 -31.73 10.36 18.27
N ASP A 44 -31.57 10.35 16.95
CA ASP A 44 -32.17 9.32 16.09
C ASP A 44 -31.64 7.92 16.44
N TYR A 45 -30.33 7.76 16.72
CA TYR A 45 -29.74 6.48 17.12
C TYR A 45 -30.16 6.04 18.52
N GLU A 46 -30.25 6.97 19.48
CA GLU A 46 -30.73 6.70 20.84
C GLU A 46 -32.19 6.21 20.83
N THR A 47 -33.05 6.85 20.03
CA THR A 47 -34.49 6.51 19.97
C THR A 47 -34.80 5.26 19.15
N ARG A 48 -33.92 4.87 18.22
CA ARG A 48 -34.12 3.71 17.31
C ARG A 48 -34.02 2.35 18.01
N ASN A 49 -33.64 2.31 19.29
CA ASN A 49 -33.44 1.08 20.07
C ASN A 49 -32.58 0.04 19.31
N SER A 50 -31.55 0.53 18.62
CA SER A 50 -30.58 -0.26 17.84
C SER A 50 -29.37 -0.63 18.69
N ALA A 51 -28.54 -1.57 18.19
CA ALA A 51 -27.26 -1.94 18.80
C ALA A 51 -26.12 -0.93 18.53
N LEU A 52 -26.38 0.08 17.71
CA LEU A 52 -25.42 1.12 17.35
C LEU A 52 -25.71 2.42 18.10
N GLU A 53 -24.66 3.18 18.37
CA GLU A 53 -24.70 4.52 18.94
C GLU A 53 -23.60 5.40 18.34
N ILE A 54 -23.70 6.72 18.55
CA ILE A 54 -22.67 7.67 18.16
C ILE A 54 -22.02 8.20 19.43
N ALA A 55 -20.76 7.87 19.66
CA ALA A 55 -19.96 8.43 20.74
C ALA A 55 -19.47 9.84 20.40
N ASP A 56 -19.35 10.72 21.40
CA ASP A 56 -18.98 12.13 21.23
C ASP A 56 -17.84 12.63 22.14
N GLU A 57 -17.16 11.76 22.91
CA GLU A 57 -16.15 12.14 23.91
C GLU A 57 -14.90 12.83 23.30
N ASP A 58 -14.21 12.18 22.35
CA ASP A 58 -12.98 12.68 21.71
C ASP A 58 -13.17 13.05 20.22
N GLY A 59 -14.42 13.17 19.82
CA GLY A 59 -14.86 13.27 18.43
C GLY A 59 -16.04 12.33 18.20
N TYR A 60 -16.66 12.45 17.02
CA TYR A 60 -17.81 11.63 16.67
C TYR A 60 -17.36 10.32 16.04
N MET A 61 -17.90 9.21 16.53
CA MET A 61 -17.66 7.87 15.97
C MET A 61 -18.94 7.02 16.08
N LEU A 62 -19.26 6.29 15.02
CA LEU A 62 -20.32 5.29 15.06
C LEU A 62 -19.76 3.99 15.64
N GLN A 63 -20.33 3.52 16.74
CA GLN A 63 -19.86 2.33 17.46
C GLN A 63 -21.02 1.42 17.87
N VAL A 64 -20.67 0.21 18.30
CA VAL A 64 -21.61 -0.73 18.93
C VAL A 64 -21.75 -0.33 20.40
N LYS A 65 -22.97 -0.34 20.93
CA LYS A 65 -23.24 -0.04 22.33
C LYS A 65 -22.51 -1.01 23.26
N ASP A 66 -22.08 -0.50 24.41
CA ASP A 66 -21.35 -1.26 25.43
C ASP A 66 -22.10 -2.52 25.91
N GLU A 67 -23.43 -2.50 25.88
CA GLU A 67 -24.28 -3.65 26.24
C GLU A 67 -24.06 -4.88 25.32
N PHE A 68 -23.51 -4.68 24.12
CA PHE A 68 -23.16 -5.73 23.16
C PHE A 68 -21.64 -5.98 23.06
N SER A 69 -20.82 -5.40 23.94
CA SER A 69 -19.34 -5.55 23.94
C SER A 69 -18.87 -7.00 23.90
N GLY A 70 -19.53 -7.90 24.64
CA GLY A 70 -19.19 -9.33 24.63
C GLY A 70 -19.37 -10.01 23.26
N LEU A 71 -20.27 -9.51 22.41
CA LEU A 71 -20.42 -9.97 21.03
C LEU A 71 -19.29 -9.42 20.15
N VAL A 72 -18.88 -8.18 20.39
CA VAL A 72 -17.75 -7.58 19.67
C VAL A 72 -16.47 -8.37 19.95
N ASP A 73 -16.20 -8.79 21.17
CA ASP A 73 -14.99 -9.56 21.50
C ASP A 73 -14.92 -10.94 20.81
N GLU A 74 -16.07 -11.56 20.54
CA GLU A 74 -16.13 -12.87 19.87
C GLU A 74 -15.97 -12.75 18.34
N PHE A 75 -16.44 -11.66 17.75
CA PHE A 75 -16.55 -11.50 16.30
C PHE A 75 -15.63 -10.43 15.70
N ALA A 76 -15.12 -9.49 16.49
CA ALA A 76 -14.18 -8.48 16.06
C ALA A 76 -12.75 -9.03 16.14
N PRO A 77 -11.97 -8.96 15.06
CA PRO A 77 -10.56 -9.29 15.12
C PRO A 77 -9.87 -8.34 16.10
N PHE A 78 -9.22 -8.89 17.13
CA PHE A 78 -8.38 -8.12 18.05
C PHE A 78 -7.44 -7.21 17.25
N GLU A 79 -7.37 -5.91 17.55
CA GLU A 79 -6.42 -5.05 16.84
C GLU A 79 -4.98 -5.46 17.17
N LEU A 80 -4.17 -5.66 16.13
CA LEU A 80 -2.75 -5.92 16.29
C LEU A 80 -1.98 -4.59 16.28
N PRO A 81 -1.17 -4.30 17.32
CA PRO A 81 -0.30 -3.14 17.31
C PRO A 81 0.58 -3.11 16.06
N THR A 82 0.86 -1.93 15.50
CA THR A 82 1.65 -1.81 14.27
C THR A 82 3.03 -2.46 14.37
N SER A 83 3.64 -2.48 15.57
CA SER A 83 4.91 -3.17 15.83
C SER A 83 4.82 -4.69 15.62
N LEU A 84 3.73 -5.31 16.08
CA LEU A 84 3.39 -6.71 15.89
C LEU A 84 3.08 -7.01 14.43
N VAL A 85 2.21 -6.21 13.80
CA VAL A 85 1.85 -6.36 12.38
C VAL A 85 3.11 -6.37 11.52
N ARG A 86 4.01 -5.40 11.69
CA ARG A 86 5.27 -5.39 10.93
C ARG A 86 6.08 -6.68 11.11
N THR A 87 6.07 -7.27 12.32
CA THR A 87 6.89 -8.46 12.63
C THR A 87 6.26 -9.68 12.00
N LEU A 88 4.94 -9.77 12.11
CA LEU A 88 4.12 -10.76 11.43
C LEU A 88 4.27 -10.68 9.91
N SER A 89 4.28 -9.48 9.31
CA SER A 89 4.52 -9.28 7.88
C SER A 89 5.89 -9.79 7.44
N ALA A 90 6.94 -9.51 8.22
CA ALA A 90 8.28 -10.02 7.93
C ALA A 90 8.33 -11.56 7.92
N ILE A 91 7.65 -12.20 8.87
CA ILE A 91 7.49 -13.66 8.90
C ILE A 91 6.67 -14.16 7.71
N ALA A 92 5.54 -13.50 7.42
CA ALA A 92 4.59 -13.91 6.39
C ALA A 92 5.17 -13.87 4.98
N ILE A 93 6.04 -12.90 4.70
CA ILE A 93 6.78 -12.75 3.44
C ILE A 93 7.90 -13.79 3.35
N LYS A 94 8.72 -13.92 4.39
CA LYS A 94 9.93 -14.77 4.34
C LYS A 94 9.71 -16.24 4.72
N GLN A 95 8.48 -16.64 5.05
CA GLN A 95 8.23 -17.99 5.53
C GLN A 95 8.58 -19.08 4.49
N PRO A 96 9.12 -20.24 4.92
CA PRO A 96 9.57 -20.53 6.28
C PRO A 96 10.86 -19.77 6.63
N VAL A 97 10.88 -19.03 7.76
CA VAL A 97 12.02 -18.18 8.16
C VAL A 97 12.55 -18.59 9.52
N ALA A 98 13.87 -18.55 9.72
CA ALA A 98 14.48 -18.82 11.02
C ALA A 98 14.16 -17.68 12.01
N GLN A 99 13.79 -18.03 13.25
CA GLN A 99 13.53 -17.06 14.32
C GLN A 99 14.71 -16.08 14.51
N SER A 100 15.94 -16.59 14.47
CA SER A 100 17.16 -15.77 14.55
C SER A 100 17.28 -14.73 13.42
N GLU A 101 16.79 -15.04 12.21
CA GLU A 101 16.78 -14.09 11.09
C GLU A 101 15.75 -12.98 11.32
N VAL A 102 14.55 -13.33 11.79
CA VAL A 102 13.51 -12.34 12.13
C VAL A 102 13.99 -11.39 13.22
N ILE A 103 14.69 -11.91 14.23
CA ILE A 103 15.28 -11.11 15.30
C ILE A 103 16.36 -10.18 14.75
N LYS A 104 17.23 -10.65 13.85
CA LYS A 104 18.23 -9.80 13.19
C LYS A 104 17.59 -8.66 12.40
N LEU A 105 16.47 -8.93 11.71
CA LEU A 105 15.75 -7.93 10.91
C LEU A 105 15.00 -6.89 11.75
N ARG A 106 14.49 -7.28 12.93
CA ARG A 106 13.57 -6.43 13.73
C ARG A 106 14.14 -5.93 15.05
N GLY A 107 15.30 -6.43 15.46
CA GLY A 107 15.94 -6.07 16.72
C GLY A 107 15.36 -6.79 17.93
N ALA A 108 15.78 -6.37 19.13
CA ALA A 108 15.50 -7.07 20.38
C ALA A 108 14.00 -7.24 20.71
N GLY A 109 13.14 -6.29 20.31
CA GLY A 109 11.69 -6.38 20.54
C GLY A 109 11.00 -7.52 19.77
N ALA A 110 11.67 -8.11 18.77
CA ALA A 110 11.12 -9.22 18.00
C ALA A 110 10.85 -10.46 18.86
N TYR A 111 11.59 -10.68 19.95
CA TYR A 111 11.37 -11.82 20.84
C TYR A 111 9.97 -11.79 21.45
N ASP A 112 9.54 -10.65 21.98
CA ASP A 112 8.24 -10.53 22.63
C ASP A 112 7.11 -10.49 21.61
N HIS A 113 7.34 -9.88 20.44
CA HIS A 113 6.39 -9.97 19.32
C HIS A 113 6.16 -11.42 18.89
N ILE A 114 7.22 -12.24 18.76
CA ILE A 114 7.10 -13.64 18.34
C ILE A 114 6.33 -14.45 19.39
N LYS A 115 6.60 -14.26 20.68
CA LYS A 115 5.83 -14.91 21.76
C LYS A 115 4.35 -14.56 21.68
N GLU A 116 4.02 -13.28 21.53
CA GLU A 116 2.64 -12.80 21.44
C GLU A 116 1.93 -13.32 20.18
N LEU A 117 2.61 -13.33 19.03
CA LEU A 117 2.07 -13.88 17.78
C LEU A 117 1.81 -15.40 17.86
N ILE A 118 2.62 -16.14 18.62
CA ILE A 118 2.38 -17.56 18.91
C ILE A 118 1.17 -17.71 19.85
N ALA A 119 1.08 -16.91 20.91
CA ALA A 119 -0.04 -16.93 21.86
C ALA A 119 -1.38 -16.65 21.17
N ARG A 120 -1.38 -15.77 20.16
CA ARG A 120 -2.55 -15.48 19.32
C ARG A 120 -2.80 -16.51 18.21
N GLU A 121 -1.93 -17.52 18.09
CA GLU A 121 -1.97 -18.58 17.07
C GLU A 121 -1.88 -18.06 15.62
N LEU A 122 -1.29 -16.88 15.41
CA LEU A 122 -1.08 -16.31 14.06
C LEU A 122 0.14 -16.90 13.37
N ILE A 123 1.11 -17.37 14.14
CA ILE A 123 2.31 -18.06 13.65
C ILE A 123 2.49 -19.39 14.36
N HIS A 124 3.07 -20.34 13.64
CA HIS A 124 3.51 -21.63 14.15
C HIS A 124 5.03 -21.66 14.19
N ARG A 125 5.56 -22.14 15.33
CA ARG A 125 6.99 -22.34 15.55
C ARG A 125 7.28 -23.85 15.46
N ARG A 126 8.22 -24.22 14.60
CA ARG A 126 8.73 -25.59 14.47
C ARG A 126 10.21 -25.61 14.84
N GLU A 127 10.61 -26.55 15.70
CA GLU A 127 12.02 -26.75 16.00
C GLU A 127 12.77 -27.25 14.76
N ASP A 128 13.88 -26.59 14.43
CA ASP A 128 14.75 -26.96 13.31
C ASP A 128 16.19 -26.52 13.60
N GLY A 129 17.10 -27.49 13.76
CA GLY A 129 18.52 -27.24 14.01
C GLY A 129 18.80 -26.25 15.16
N ARG A 130 19.55 -25.19 14.86
CA ARG A 130 20.03 -24.18 15.84
C ARG A 130 19.05 -23.04 16.10
N SER A 131 18.03 -22.87 15.24
CA SER A 131 17.06 -21.79 15.37
C SER A 131 15.73 -22.27 14.79
N PRO A 132 14.64 -22.22 15.56
CA PRO A 132 13.34 -22.70 15.11
C PRO A 132 12.86 -21.92 13.88
N LEU A 133 12.10 -22.59 13.01
CA LEU A 133 11.44 -22.00 11.85
C LEU A 133 10.06 -21.47 12.23
N LEU A 134 9.70 -20.34 11.64
CA LEU A 134 8.43 -19.65 11.80
C LEU A 134 7.64 -19.67 10.49
N THR A 135 6.35 -19.99 10.59
CA THR A 135 5.39 -20.02 9.47
C THR A 135 4.05 -19.44 9.92
N THR A 136 3.28 -18.82 9.03
CA THR A 136 1.92 -18.33 9.31
C THR A 136 0.91 -19.49 9.40
N THR A 137 -0.14 -19.33 10.21
CA THR A 137 -1.20 -20.34 10.39
C THR A 137 -2.42 -20.10 9.47
N LYS A 138 -3.42 -20.98 9.54
CA LYS A 138 -4.73 -20.73 8.92
C LYS A 138 -5.47 -19.54 9.54
N LYS A 139 -5.36 -19.38 10.87
CA LYS A 139 -5.94 -18.25 11.60
C LYS A 139 -5.43 -16.90 11.11
N PHE A 140 -4.15 -16.82 10.72
CA PHE A 140 -3.60 -15.64 10.05
C PHE A 140 -4.33 -15.32 8.73
N GLN A 141 -4.60 -16.33 7.90
CA GLN A 141 -5.30 -16.15 6.63
C GLN A 141 -6.74 -15.69 6.85
N GLU A 142 -7.42 -16.27 7.85
CA GLU A 142 -8.79 -15.90 8.25
C GLU A 142 -8.84 -14.47 8.80
N TYR A 143 -7.91 -14.11 9.69
CA TYR A 143 -7.81 -12.79 10.29
C TYR A 143 -7.60 -11.68 9.25
N PHE A 144 -6.67 -11.87 8.30
CA PHE A 144 -6.39 -10.89 7.23
C PHE A 144 -7.27 -11.07 6.00
N ARG A 145 -8.25 -11.99 6.03
CA ARG A 145 -9.14 -12.32 4.91
C ARG A 145 -8.39 -12.56 3.59
N LEU A 146 -7.22 -13.20 3.68
CA LEU A 146 -6.38 -13.49 2.53
C LEU A 146 -6.99 -14.64 1.73
N SER A 147 -6.86 -14.59 0.40
CA SER A 147 -7.29 -15.70 -0.44
C SER A 147 -6.55 -16.98 -0.05
N LYS A 148 -7.23 -18.14 -0.19
CA LYS A 148 -6.67 -19.46 0.18
C LYS A 148 -5.40 -19.81 -0.60
N ASP A 149 -5.17 -19.14 -1.73
CA ASP A 149 -3.97 -19.29 -2.54
C ASP A 149 -2.82 -18.51 -1.90
N GLY A 150 -2.05 -19.22 -1.07
CA GLY A 150 -0.93 -18.66 -0.31
C GLY A 150 0.12 -17.91 -1.15
N GLN A 151 0.22 -18.20 -2.44
CA GLN A 151 1.14 -17.52 -3.35
C GLN A 151 0.64 -16.13 -3.78
N THR A 152 -0.67 -15.98 -3.93
CA THR A 152 -1.28 -14.76 -4.46
C THR A 152 -1.11 -13.59 -3.50
N TRP A 153 -1.33 -13.80 -2.20
CA TRP A 153 -1.14 -12.74 -1.21
C TRP A 153 0.33 -12.47 -0.89
N ARG A 154 1.23 -13.46 -1.01
CA ARG A 154 2.67 -13.24 -0.82
C ARG A 154 3.23 -12.25 -1.84
N HIS A 155 2.90 -12.45 -3.12
CA HIS A 155 3.27 -11.51 -4.17
C HIS A 155 2.68 -10.10 -3.92
N GLN A 156 1.44 -10.02 -3.41
CA GLN A 156 0.83 -8.73 -3.04
C GLN A 156 1.57 -8.03 -1.89
N LEU A 157 2.06 -8.76 -0.88
CA LEU A 157 2.85 -8.19 0.21
C LEU A 157 4.25 -7.78 -0.24
N GLU A 158 4.93 -8.60 -1.06
CA GLU A 158 6.26 -8.27 -1.58
C GLU A 158 6.22 -6.98 -2.41
N THR A 159 5.26 -6.87 -3.32
CA THR A 159 5.06 -5.67 -4.14
C THR A 159 4.71 -4.43 -3.31
N ALA A 160 3.90 -4.59 -2.25
CA ALA A 160 3.59 -3.49 -1.33
C ALA A 160 4.83 -3.01 -0.56
N THR A 161 5.68 -3.92 -0.05
CA THR A 161 6.89 -3.54 0.69
C THR A 161 7.98 -2.90 -0.17
N ASN A 162 7.93 -3.06 -1.48
CA ASN A 162 8.89 -2.42 -2.40
C ASN A 162 8.46 -1.01 -2.80
N LYS A 163 7.18 -0.67 -2.65
CA LYS A 163 6.61 0.64 -2.98
C LYS A 163 6.93 1.71 -1.93
N ASP A 164 7.19 1.30 -0.69
CA ASP A 164 7.54 2.20 0.43
C ASP A 164 9.06 2.46 0.57
N ARG A 165 9.89 1.91 -0.32
CA ARG A 165 11.33 2.19 -0.35
C ARG A 165 11.61 3.41 -1.24
N PRO A 166 12.22 4.50 -0.72
CA PRO A 166 12.66 5.59 -1.57
C PRO A 166 13.62 5.05 -2.64
N GLU A 167 13.44 5.47 -3.89
CA GLU A 167 14.12 4.95 -5.08
C GLU A 167 15.66 5.00 -4.97
N GLU A 168 16.20 5.84 -4.09
CA GLU A 168 17.63 6.01 -3.83
C GLU A 168 18.31 4.74 -3.24
N GLU A 169 17.60 3.91 -2.49
CA GLU A 169 18.17 2.66 -1.91
C GLU A 169 18.25 1.50 -2.93
N GLN A 170 17.49 1.55 -4.02
CA GLN A 170 17.49 0.49 -5.05
C GLN A 170 18.74 0.57 -5.94
N VAL A 171 19.30 1.78 -6.12
CA VAL A 171 20.49 2.02 -6.95
C VAL A 171 21.77 1.60 -6.24
N SER A 172 21.84 1.71 -4.91
CA SER A 172 23.01 1.31 -4.10
C SER A 172 23.33 -0.18 -4.24
N LEU A 173 22.31 -1.04 -4.10
CA LEU A 173 22.51 -2.50 -4.10
C LEU A 173 22.85 -3.05 -5.49
N GLN A 174 22.36 -2.44 -6.58
CA GLN A 174 22.78 -2.81 -7.93
C GLN A 174 24.25 -2.45 -8.19
N LYS A 175 24.74 -1.37 -7.58
CA LYS A 175 26.13 -0.93 -7.72
C LYS A 175 27.10 -1.80 -6.93
N ASP A 176 26.70 -2.23 -5.74
CA ASP A 176 27.51 -3.10 -4.87
C ASP A 176 27.62 -4.53 -5.42
N VAL A 177 26.56 -5.08 -6.04
CA VAL A 177 26.61 -6.38 -6.71
C VAL A 177 27.47 -6.34 -7.98
N GLN A 178 27.49 -5.21 -8.71
CA GLN A 178 28.33 -5.05 -9.89
C GLN A 178 29.82 -4.92 -9.54
N LEU A 179 30.16 -4.39 -8.35
CA LEU A 179 31.54 -4.20 -7.91
C LEU A 179 32.22 -5.51 -7.45
N GLU A 180 31.46 -6.47 -6.92
CA GLU A 180 31.98 -7.74 -6.40
C GLU A 180 32.29 -8.78 -7.52
N LEU A 181 31.85 -8.55 -8.77
CA LEU A 181 32.03 -9.51 -9.87
C LEU A 181 33.31 -9.35 -10.70
N PHE A 182 34.18 -8.36 -10.43
CA PHE A 182 35.36 -8.07 -11.28
C PHE A 182 36.74 -8.21 -10.62
N ASP A 183 36.85 -8.58 -9.34
CA ASP A 183 38.16 -8.84 -8.71
C ASP A 183 38.40 -10.35 -8.49
N ALA A 184 38.68 -11.06 -9.59
CA ALA A 184 39.39 -12.33 -9.54
C ALA A 184 40.78 -12.14 -10.18
N PRO A 185 41.90 -12.44 -9.49
CA PRO A 185 43.23 -12.21 -10.03
C PRO A 185 43.55 -13.24 -11.12
N ALA A 186 43.78 -12.77 -12.35
CA ALA A 186 44.31 -13.59 -13.42
C ALA A 186 45.74 -14.02 -13.07
N SER A 187 45.95 -15.34 -12.99
CA SER A 187 47.25 -15.98 -12.79
C SER A 187 48.14 -15.83 -14.04
N ASN A 188 49.40 -15.48 -13.79
CA ASN A 188 50.50 -15.39 -14.76
C ASN A 188 50.87 -16.74 -15.41
N ASN A 189 51.16 -16.66 -16.72
CA ASN A 189 52.18 -17.36 -17.52
C ASN A 189 51.91 -16.90 -18.97
N GLY A 190 52.76 -16.27 -19.78
CA GLY A 190 54.20 -16.00 -19.82
C GLY A 190 54.60 -16.03 -21.31
N LEU A 191 55.45 -15.08 -21.76
CA LEU A 191 56.25 -15.09 -23.02
C LEU A 191 55.47 -14.73 -24.31
N ASP A 192 55.85 -13.78 -25.20
CA ASP A 192 57.16 -13.21 -25.56
C ASP A 192 57.05 -11.78 -26.16
N ALA A 193 58.19 -11.09 -26.17
CA ALA A 193 58.44 -9.79 -26.78
C ALA A 193 58.55 -9.89 -28.32
N ASP A 194 57.94 -8.92 -29.02
CA ASP A 194 58.19 -8.46 -30.40
C ASP A 194 56.88 -8.25 -31.18
N THR A 195 56.16 -7.14 -30.95
CA THR A 195 55.40 -6.47 -32.05
C THR A 195 55.04 -5.02 -31.73
N GLU A 196 55.97 -4.28 -31.13
CA GLU A 196 55.89 -2.84 -30.97
C GLU A 196 56.26 -2.16 -32.31
N ALA A 197 55.43 -2.35 -33.36
CA ALA A 197 55.69 -1.79 -34.69
C ALA A 197 54.45 -1.82 -35.63
N GLN A 198 53.30 -1.25 -35.24
CA GLN A 198 52.18 -1.17 -36.21
C GLN A 198 51.09 -0.10 -36.05
N ILE A 199 51.18 0.89 -35.15
CA ILE A 199 50.17 1.96 -35.09
C ILE A 199 50.82 3.34 -34.89
N GLN A 200 51.59 3.80 -35.87
CA GLN A 200 51.89 5.23 -36.04
C GLN A 200 52.32 5.54 -37.49
N ALA A 201 51.36 5.62 -38.41
CA ALA A 201 51.52 6.33 -39.68
C ALA A 201 50.14 6.62 -40.29
N VAL A 202 50.03 7.76 -40.99
CA VAL A 202 48.86 8.33 -41.68
C VAL A 202 48.10 9.38 -40.86
N VAL A 203 48.76 10.54 -40.74
CA VAL A 203 48.14 11.87 -40.66
C VAL A 203 48.68 12.66 -41.86
N ASP A 204 47.83 13.50 -42.44
CA ASP A 204 48.05 14.52 -43.48
C ASP A 204 47.74 14.18 -44.94
N ALA A 205 46.50 14.50 -45.37
CA ALA A 205 46.25 15.23 -46.61
C ALA A 205 44.91 16.01 -46.55
N ASP A 206 45.02 17.32 -46.77
CA ASP A 206 44.05 18.24 -47.39
C ASP A 206 42.84 18.78 -46.61
N ASN A 207 43.17 19.80 -45.84
CA ASN A 207 42.55 21.13 -45.75
C ASN A 207 41.63 21.58 -46.94
N HIS A 208 40.35 21.90 -46.68
CA HIS A 208 39.78 23.14 -47.24
C HIS A 208 38.59 23.71 -46.44
N VAL A 209 38.65 25.04 -46.31
CA VAL A 209 37.79 26.00 -45.63
C VAL A 209 36.81 26.61 -46.64
N PHE A 210 35.53 26.87 -46.28
CA PHE A 210 34.91 28.19 -46.47
C PHE A 210 33.48 28.31 -45.88
N ASP A 211 33.25 29.48 -45.29
CA ASP A 211 32.03 30.04 -44.68
C ASP A 211 30.85 30.24 -45.65
N THR A 212 29.61 30.26 -45.14
CA THR A 212 28.72 31.45 -45.03
C THR A 212 27.22 31.09 -44.86
N ASP A 213 26.61 31.76 -43.88
CA ASP A 213 25.17 31.90 -43.55
C ASP A 213 24.46 32.86 -44.57
N PRO A 214 23.19 33.35 -44.43
CA PRO A 214 21.87 32.83 -44.00
C PRO A 214 20.75 33.09 -45.08
N SER A 215 19.51 32.63 -44.82
CA SER A 215 18.23 33.40 -44.92
C SER A 215 17.04 32.72 -45.62
N ALA A 216 15.87 32.88 -44.95
CA ALA A 216 14.52 33.12 -45.50
C ALA A 216 13.80 31.94 -46.23
N ASP A 217 12.48 31.71 -46.17
CA ASP A 217 11.31 32.35 -45.53
C ASP A 217 10.07 31.48 -45.89
N LYS A 218 9.06 31.45 -45.00
CA LYS A 218 7.61 31.11 -45.16
C LYS A 218 7.20 29.82 -45.92
N THR A 219 6.23 29.03 -45.44
CA THR A 219 4.78 29.32 -45.33
C THR A 219 4.14 28.37 -44.31
N ASN A 220 3.56 28.82 -43.19
CA ASN A 220 2.13 29.08 -42.98
C ASN A 220 1.15 28.12 -43.68
N THR A 221 0.32 27.38 -42.93
CA THR A 221 -1.16 27.21 -43.09
C THR A 221 -1.71 26.29 -41.97
N GLU A 222 -2.27 26.87 -40.90
CA GLU A 222 -3.53 26.40 -40.26
C GLU A 222 -4.69 27.13 -40.99
N PRO A 223 -6.01 26.86 -40.83
CA PRO A 223 -6.70 26.24 -39.67
C PRO A 223 -7.95 25.38 -40.02
N GLU A 224 -8.79 25.17 -38.99
CA GLU A 224 -10.23 24.83 -38.97
C GLU A 224 -10.61 23.37 -38.69
N GLU A 225 -11.73 23.04 -38.04
CA GLU A 225 -12.62 23.64 -37.03
C GLU A 225 -13.72 22.58 -36.82
N ASN A 226 -14.35 22.58 -35.64
CA ASN A 226 -15.71 22.09 -35.37
C ASN A 226 -15.98 20.57 -35.29
N THR A 227 -16.97 20.05 -34.55
CA THR A 227 -17.78 20.38 -33.35
C THR A 227 -19.03 19.50 -33.46
N LYS A 228 -19.42 18.82 -32.36
CA LYS A 228 -20.77 18.24 -32.08
C LYS A 228 -21.28 17.14 -33.04
N VAL A 229 -22.23 16.26 -32.75
CA VAL A 229 -23.21 15.98 -31.68
C VAL A 229 -23.72 14.54 -31.93
N ASP A 230 -24.19 13.85 -30.88
CA ASP A 230 -25.46 13.10 -30.77
C ASP A 230 -25.29 11.86 -29.85
N SER A 231 -25.95 11.73 -28.69
CA SER A 231 -27.38 11.74 -28.32
C SER A 231 -27.97 10.32 -28.22
N LEU A 232 -28.20 9.91 -26.96
CA LEU A 232 -29.28 9.09 -26.39
C LEU A 232 -29.61 7.69 -26.95
N SER A 233 -29.61 6.72 -26.02
CA SER A 233 -30.77 5.82 -25.86
C SER A 233 -30.92 5.35 -24.42
N VAL A 234 -32.05 5.76 -23.83
CA VAL A 234 -32.64 5.31 -22.56
C VAL A 234 -33.59 4.17 -22.89
N MET A 235 -33.61 3.10 -22.09
CA MET A 235 -34.71 2.12 -22.07
C MET A 235 -35.08 1.74 -20.62
N PRO A 236 -36.35 1.32 -20.39
CA PRO A 236 -37.08 1.65 -19.18
C PRO A 236 -37.16 0.54 -18.11
N VAL A 237 -37.69 0.97 -16.97
CA VAL A 237 -38.05 0.27 -15.73
C VAL A 237 -38.97 -0.94 -15.97
N GLN A 238 -38.69 -2.08 -15.30
CA GLN A 238 -39.67 -3.13 -15.04
C GLN A 238 -39.93 -3.21 -13.52
N GLU A 239 -41.18 -2.94 -13.15
CA GLU A 239 -41.75 -3.23 -11.83
C GLU A 239 -41.90 -4.75 -11.64
N VAL A 240 -41.63 -5.24 -10.43
CA VAL A 240 -41.93 -6.61 -10.00
C VAL A 240 -43.00 -6.53 -8.91
N PRO A 241 -44.11 -7.29 -9.00
CA PRO A 241 -45.26 -7.16 -8.12
C PRO A 241 -45.08 -7.82 -6.75
N ALA A 242 -45.87 -7.32 -5.80
CA ALA A 242 -46.02 -7.83 -4.45
C ALA A 242 -46.51 -9.30 -4.38
N SER A 243 -45.86 -10.09 -3.53
CA SER A 243 -46.44 -11.19 -2.75
C SER A 243 -46.08 -10.88 -1.29
N GLY A 244 -46.95 -10.93 -0.30
CA GLY A 244 -48.03 -11.88 -0.09
C GLY A 244 -47.57 -12.87 1.00
N TYR A 245 -48.11 -12.68 2.21
CA TYR A 245 -47.87 -13.37 3.50
C TYR A 245 -46.82 -12.77 4.43
#